data_AF-A0A3M0L056-F1
#
_entry.id   AF-A0A3M0L056-F1
#
_cell.length_a   1.000
_cell.length_b   1.000
_cell.length_c   1.000
_cell.angle_alpha   90.00
_cell.angle_beta   90.00
_cell.angle_gamma   90.00
#
_symmetry.space_group_name_H-M   'P 1'
#
loop_
_entity.id
_entity.type
_entity.pdbx_description
1 polymer ?
#
loop_
_entity_poly.entity_id
_entity_poly.type
_entity_poly.pdbx_seq_one_letter_code
_entity_poly.pdbx_strand_id
1 'polypeptide(L)'
;MEAQEEARSRKLEAGRAKFAYFRQRKAKGDIAQSQKKAAKRKGSAVHTHELPKEEHPVAARDAGMDIEGQTEDTSLPEAAREAQGSTDLSSWEPLDDHATAKDRINSAAEYSQADAQVCQARIAELESRLLEKQEAVERLTEQMDELQDQLTQHNDSMQLQEMTVQEQNEIIRKLTTCLQQAKKDQDELQEEASRVAGQIPDLQLQLHQVTEMLRSKSLRKNEGLEAQQQMSLFQDCLREQNAHLEILREKAHDLEVQLESSQKNTKDKENLLTQMEEDMKDTMQELHKSIDEKEQFIKSLQDQLTSERSGLSVLQHTLSLRDSEIIELKKEIALSKVKEQQCIEEMKITHEKDICRQLDNLRNELEKCYRREVAEAKQVYEEEIILKYKYELEQLKKELCALNSEEHIQNLNGIIIDLNIRLRESETSKENLRKKLESQREDFQREKSEIETKYKDLIDGLKCQLSYAEEQAKEAQRYKKENSP
;
A
#
# COMPACT_ATOMS: atom_id res chain seq x y z
N MET A 1 -19.43 39.04 -72.11
CA MET A 1 -20.32 38.38 -71.12
C MET A 1 -20.57 36.94 -71.52
N GLU A 2 -20.82 36.63 -72.80
CA GLU A 2 -20.99 35.25 -73.32
C GLU A 2 -19.83 34.29 -73.03
N ALA A 3 -18.57 34.71 -73.13
CA ALA A 3 -17.43 33.81 -72.91
C ALA A 3 -17.35 33.22 -71.48
N GLN A 4 -17.87 33.94 -70.48
CA GLN A 4 -17.87 33.49 -69.09
C GLN A 4 -19.03 32.54 -68.80
N GLU A 5 -20.15 32.73 -69.48
CA GLU A 5 -21.32 31.86 -69.40
C GLU A 5 -21.09 30.55 -70.15
N GLU A 6 -20.41 30.61 -71.30
CA GLU A 6 -19.99 29.43 -72.06
C GLU A 6 -18.95 28.61 -71.27
N ALA A 7 -18.02 29.26 -70.56
CA ALA A 7 -17.08 28.58 -69.67
C ALA A 7 -17.76 27.92 -68.45
N ARG A 8 -18.82 28.53 -67.92
CA ARG A 8 -19.64 27.92 -66.85
C ARG A 8 -20.44 26.73 -67.37
N SER A 9 -21.02 26.84 -68.56
CA SER A 9 -21.76 25.75 -69.21
C SER A 9 -20.86 24.54 -69.48
N ARG A 10 -19.65 24.76 -70.04
CA ARG A 10 -18.66 23.70 -70.28
C ARG A 10 -18.20 23.01 -68.98
N LYS A 11 -18.05 23.76 -67.88
CA LYS A 11 -17.70 23.17 -66.57
C LYS A 11 -18.83 22.35 -65.96
N LEU A 12 -20.07 22.81 -66.11
CA LEU A 12 -21.25 22.06 -65.68
C LEU A 12 -21.43 20.78 -66.49
N GLU A 13 -21.21 20.83 -67.80
CA GLU A 13 -21.32 19.68 -68.69
C GLU A 13 -20.19 18.66 -68.46
N ALA A 14 -18.96 19.13 -68.24
CA ALA A 14 -17.85 18.28 -67.81
C ALA A 14 -18.10 17.63 -66.44
N GLY A 15 -18.76 18.35 -65.51
CA GLY A 15 -19.19 17.81 -64.21
C GLY A 15 -20.26 16.73 -64.36
N ARG A 16 -21.28 16.96 -65.20
CA ARG A 16 -22.34 15.97 -65.51
C ARG A 16 -21.77 14.73 -66.19
N ALA A 17 -20.85 14.88 -67.14
CA ALA A 17 -20.20 13.77 -67.82
C ALA A 17 -19.35 12.92 -66.86
N LYS A 18 -18.59 13.54 -65.94
CA LYS A 18 -17.83 12.83 -64.90
C LYS A 18 -18.74 12.07 -63.93
N PHE A 19 -19.87 12.68 -63.57
CA PHE A 19 -20.84 12.06 -62.66
C PHE A 19 -21.58 10.88 -63.33
N ALA A 20 -21.92 11.01 -64.62
CA ALA A 20 -22.49 9.93 -65.42
C ALA A 20 -21.50 8.77 -65.59
N TYR A 21 -20.22 9.06 -65.85
CA TYR A 21 -19.16 8.05 -65.91
C TYR A 21 -18.96 7.33 -64.57
N PHE A 22 -19.02 8.05 -63.44
CA PHE A 22 -18.96 7.46 -62.10
C PHE A 22 -20.15 6.53 -61.81
N ARG A 23 -21.38 6.96 -62.16
CA ARG A 23 -22.58 6.12 -62.06
C ARG A 23 -22.49 4.89 -62.95
N GLN A 24 -21.97 5.01 -64.16
CA GLN A 24 -21.78 3.91 -65.08
C GLN A 24 -20.72 2.91 -64.58
N ARG A 25 -19.63 3.38 -63.98
CA ARG A 25 -18.59 2.54 -63.36
C ARG A 25 -19.07 1.82 -62.10
N LYS A 26 -20.06 2.36 -61.39
CA LYS A 26 -20.73 1.67 -60.28
C LYS A 26 -21.78 0.65 -60.75
N ALA A 27 -22.41 0.89 -61.90
CA ALA A 27 -23.42 0.01 -62.48
C ALA A 27 -22.82 -1.16 -63.29
N LYS A 28 -21.66 -0.96 -63.94
CA LYS A 28 -20.88 -2.05 -64.55
C LYS A 28 -19.79 -2.47 -63.57
N GLY A 29 -20.04 -3.52 -62.81
CA GLY A 29 -19.01 -4.14 -61.96
C GLY A 29 -17.89 -4.69 -62.83
N ASP A 30 -16.82 -3.90 -63.02
CA ASP A 30 -15.67 -4.35 -63.78
C ASP A 30 -14.72 -5.16 -62.89
N ILE A 31 -14.79 -6.45 -63.14
CA ILE A 31 -13.86 -7.50 -62.75
C ILE A 31 -12.58 -7.27 -63.58
N ALA A 32 -11.53 -6.75 -62.96
CA ALA A 32 -10.16 -6.99 -63.37
C ALA A 32 -9.35 -7.39 -62.13
N GLN A 33 -9.06 -8.69 -62.04
CA GLN A 33 -8.27 -9.33 -61.01
C GLN A 33 -6.86 -8.71 -60.89
N SER A 34 -6.46 -8.33 -59.68
CA SER A 34 -5.11 -8.62 -59.20
C SER A 34 -5.25 -9.46 -57.93
N GLN A 35 -4.94 -10.75 -58.06
CA GLN A 35 -4.93 -11.73 -56.98
C GLN A 35 -3.95 -11.31 -55.87
N LYS A 36 -4.40 -11.27 -54.61
CA LYS A 36 -3.68 -11.90 -53.48
C LYS A 36 -4.55 -11.93 -52.21
N LYS A 37 -4.90 -13.18 -51.85
CA LYS A 37 -5.02 -13.79 -50.51
C LYS A 37 -5.81 -13.07 -49.41
N ALA A 38 -7.03 -13.59 -49.23
CA ALA A 38 -7.73 -13.97 -47.99
C ALA A 38 -7.19 -13.50 -46.62
N ALA A 39 -8.05 -12.79 -45.89
CA ALA A 39 -8.50 -13.18 -44.54
C ALA A 39 -9.88 -12.55 -44.26
N LYS A 40 -10.82 -13.39 -43.83
CA LYS A 40 -12.07 -13.04 -43.12
C LYS A 40 -11.68 -12.15 -41.91
N ARG A 41 -12.44 -11.16 -41.44
CA ARG A 41 -13.87 -11.19 -41.11
C ARG A 41 -14.39 -9.76 -40.87
N LYS A 42 -15.66 -9.55 -41.20
CA LYS A 42 -16.42 -8.29 -41.14
C LYS A 42 -16.76 -7.87 -39.71
N GLY A 43 -16.52 -6.61 -39.38
CA GLY A 43 -17.40 -5.80 -38.53
C GLY A 43 -18.36 -4.99 -39.41
N SER A 44 -19.59 -4.80 -38.96
CA SER A 44 -20.58 -3.86 -39.49
C SER A 44 -21.45 -3.47 -38.29
N ALA A 45 -21.21 -2.31 -37.69
CA ALA A 45 -21.65 -0.99 -38.15
C ALA A 45 -23.14 -0.78 -37.87
N VAL A 46 -23.32 -0.04 -36.79
CA VAL A 46 -24.51 0.56 -36.19
C VAL A 46 -25.11 1.58 -37.15
N HIS A 47 -26.44 1.62 -37.21
CA HIS A 47 -27.19 2.75 -37.75
C HIS A 47 -28.21 3.23 -36.71
N THR A 48 -28.09 4.51 -36.41
CA THR A 48 -28.90 5.35 -35.53
C THR A 48 -30.26 5.68 -36.16
N HIS A 49 -31.31 5.67 -35.33
CA HIS A 49 -32.52 6.45 -35.59
C HIS A 49 -33.07 6.92 -34.24
N GLU A 50 -33.18 8.23 -34.07
CA GLU A 50 -33.73 8.90 -32.90
C GLU A 50 -35.16 9.41 -33.18
N LEU A 51 -35.82 9.87 -32.08
CA LEU A 51 -37.03 10.70 -31.90
C LEU A 51 -38.21 9.99 -31.15
N PRO A 52 -39.12 10.74 -30.47
CA PRO A 52 -38.92 11.49 -29.21
C PRO A 52 -40.12 11.37 -28.23
N LYS A 53 -39.94 11.49 -26.89
CA LYS A 53 -41.08 11.73 -25.95
C LYS A 53 -40.74 12.54 -24.70
N GLU A 54 -41.35 13.73 -24.65
CA GLU A 54 -42.27 14.24 -23.60
C GLU A 54 -41.76 14.68 -22.21
N GLU A 55 -42.17 15.90 -21.84
CA GLU A 55 -41.91 16.72 -20.64
C GLU A 55 -42.54 16.15 -19.36
N HIS A 56 -42.01 16.39 -18.14
CA HIS A 56 -42.27 17.52 -17.22
C HIS A 56 -41.56 17.25 -15.87
N PRO A 57 -41.53 18.17 -14.86
CA PRO A 57 -41.00 19.53 -14.86
C PRO A 57 -39.96 19.77 -13.72
N VAL A 58 -39.41 20.98 -13.79
CA VAL A 58 -38.46 21.69 -12.92
C VAL A 58 -38.78 21.68 -11.41
N ALA A 59 -37.73 21.49 -10.59
CA ALA A 59 -37.59 22.18 -9.30
C ALA A 59 -36.19 22.83 -9.26
N ALA A 60 -36.20 24.16 -9.11
CA ALA A 60 -35.04 25.03 -9.04
C ALA A 60 -34.62 25.29 -7.58
N ARG A 61 -33.31 25.56 -7.40
CA ARG A 61 -32.56 26.18 -6.27
C ARG A 61 -31.33 25.32 -5.94
N ASP A 62 -30.12 25.82 -5.75
CA ASP A 62 -29.59 27.19 -5.72
C ASP A 62 -28.05 27.12 -5.83
N ALA A 63 -27.46 28.15 -6.43
CA ALA A 63 -26.17 28.80 -6.17
C ALA A 63 -24.94 28.06 -5.59
N GLY A 64 -23.78 28.34 -6.22
CA GLY A 64 -22.49 28.50 -5.52
C GLY A 64 -21.30 27.88 -6.24
N MET A 65 -20.53 28.65 -7.03
CA MET A 65 -19.12 29.09 -6.76
C MET A 65 -18.09 27.94 -6.90
N ASP A 66 -16.92 28.04 -7.50
CA ASP A 66 -16.17 29.06 -8.24
C ASP A 66 -15.02 28.27 -8.91
N ILE A 67 -14.63 28.66 -10.13
CA ILE A 67 -13.50 28.10 -10.86
C ILE A 67 -12.40 29.18 -10.92
N GLU A 68 -11.29 28.94 -10.22
CA GLU A 68 -9.95 29.46 -10.52
C GLU A 68 -9.07 28.22 -10.72
N GLY A 69 -8.29 28.00 -11.78
CA GLY A 69 -7.65 28.93 -12.70
C GLY A 69 -6.19 29.13 -12.30
N GLN A 70 -5.28 28.23 -12.73
CA GLN A 70 -3.82 28.47 -12.87
C GLN A 70 -3.17 27.19 -13.46
N THR A 71 -2.91 27.17 -14.78
CA THR A 71 -1.62 27.48 -15.45
C THR A 71 -0.49 26.51 -15.12
N GLU A 72 -0.15 25.74 -16.16
CA GLU A 72 1.07 24.98 -16.35
C GLU A 72 2.32 25.83 -16.05
N ASP A 73 3.32 25.24 -15.40
CA ASP A 73 4.68 25.47 -15.87
C ASP A 73 5.64 24.30 -15.58
N THR A 74 6.34 23.98 -16.65
CA THR A 74 7.46 23.07 -16.86
C THR A 74 8.65 23.31 -15.93
N SER A 75 9.23 22.24 -15.33
CA SER A 75 10.69 21.97 -15.38
C SER A 75 11.13 20.66 -14.67
N LEU A 76 11.92 19.88 -15.41
CA LEU A 76 12.75 18.76 -14.95
C LEU A 76 14.01 19.27 -14.21
N PRO A 77 14.61 18.51 -13.27
CA PRO A 77 15.84 18.90 -12.60
C PRO A 77 17.10 18.43 -13.33
N GLU A 78 18.10 19.32 -13.33
CA GLU A 78 19.43 19.18 -13.91
C GLU A 78 20.41 18.49 -12.95
N ALA A 79 21.31 17.69 -13.52
CA ALA A 79 22.37 16.96 -12.84
C ALA A 79 23.59 17.86 -12.52
N ALA A 80 24.28 17.55 -11.40
CA ALA A 80 25.75 17.52 -11.23
C ALA A 80 26.19 17.96 -9.83
N ARG A 81 27.01 17.13 -9.18
CA ARG A 81 28.23 17.44 -8.37
C ARG A 81 28.62 16.17 -7.61
N GLU A 82 29.63 15.46 -8.08
CA GLU A 82 31.05 15.63 -7.74
C GLU A 82 31.47 14.90 -6.46
N ALA A 83 32.46 14.04 -6.65
CA ALA A 83 33.11 13.20 -5.69
C ALA A 83 33.85 14.01 -4.62
N GLN A 84 33.80 13.53 -3.37
CA GLN A 84 34.88 13.71 -2.41
C GLN A 84 35.16 12.39 -1.74
N GLY A 85 36.33 11.83 -2.07
CA GLY A 85 36.98 10.81 -1.27
C GLY A 85 37.58 11.44 -0.03
N SER A 86 37.49 10.72 1.08
CA SER A 86 38.31 10.94 2.27
C SER A 86 38.96 9.62 2.62
N THR A 87 40.24 9.54 2.28
CA THR A 87 41.22 8.60 2.76
C THR A 87 41.44 8.82 4.25
N ASP A 88 41.39 7.77 5.08
CA ASP A 88 42.32 7.68 6.20
C ASP A 88 42.71 6.23 6.50
N LEU A 89 44.02 6.04 6.56
CA LEU A 89 44.77 4.79 6.78
C LEU A 89 45.05 4.73 8.30
N SER A 90 44.91 3.63 9.04
CA SER A 90 45.82 2.48 9.07
C SER A 90 45.81 1.96 10.51
N SER A 91 45.81 0.64 10.68
CA SER A 91 46.61 -0.08 11.68
C SER A 91 46.17 -1.53 11.73
N TRP A 92 46.84 -2.40 10.98
CA TRP A 92 47.28 -3.68 11.52
C TRP A 92 48.46 -4.23 10.76
N GLU A 93 49.49 -4.54 11.52
CA GLU A 93 50.78 -5.08 11.10
C GLU A 93 50.67 -6.61 10.97
N PRO A 94 51.38 -7.25 10.03
CA PRO A 94 51.19 -8.65 9.69
C PRO A 94 52.11 -9.56 10.52
N LEU A 95 51.51 -10.50 11.25
CA LEU A 95 52.22 -11.68 11.74
C LEU A 95 51.79 -12.89 10.90
N ASP A 96 52.80 -13.50 10.29
CA ASP A 96 52.80 -14.74 9.54
C ASP A 96 51.91 -15.82 10.15
N ASP A 97 51.02 -16.38 9.32
CA ASP A 97 50.77 -17.82 9.24
C ASP A 97 49.97 -18.13 7.95
N HIS A 98 50.72 -18.31 6.85
CA HIS A 98 50.19 -18.72 5.55
C HIS A 98 49.80 -20.22 5.55
N ALA A 99 48.69 -20.57 6.19
CA ALA A 99 48.07 -21.89 5.99
C ALA A 99 46.53 -21.91 6.08
N THR A 100 45.87 -20.89 6.65
CA THR A 100 44.40 -20.88 6.85
C THR A 100 43.66 -19.79 6.07
N ALA A 101 44.34 -19.03 5.20
CA ALA A 101 43.72 -17.96 4.41
C ALA A 101 42.94 -18.44 3.17
N LYS A 102 43.22 -19.65 2.65
CA LYS A 102 42.53 -20.14 1.43
C LYS A 102 41.05 -20.48 1.67
N ASP A 103 40.71 -21.03 2.83
CA ASP A 103 39.32 -21.42 3.11
C ASP A 103 38.43 -20.23 3.47
N ARG A 104 38.96 -19.20 4.15
CA ARG A 104 38.20 -17.97 4.46
C ARG A 104 37.92 -17.08 3.24
N ILE A 105 38.85 -17.03 2.27
CA ILE A 105 38.65 -16.28 1.03
C ILE A 105 37.60 -16.97 0.15
N ASN A 106 37.56 -18.31 0.13
CA ASN A 106 36.54 -19.06 -0.58
C ASN A 106 35.15 -18.86 0.04
N SER A 107 35.02 -18.91 1.38
CA SER A 107 33.73 -18.68 2.05
C SER A 107 33.19 -17.25 1.92
N ALA A 108 34.07 -16.24 1.97
CA ALA A 108 33.67 -14.84 1.78
C ALA A 108 33.32 -14.52 0.32
N ALA A 109 34.04 -15.13 -0.64
CA ALA A 109 33.71 -15.05 -2.06
C ALA A 109 32.36 -15.72 -2.36
N GLU A 110 32.08 -16.89 -1.77
CA GLU A 110 30.80 -17.59 -1.90
C GLU A 110 29.63 -16.81 -1.29
N TYR A 111 29.83 -16.16 -0.13
CA TYR A 111 28.81 -15.29 0.47
C TYR A 111 28.52 -14.05 -0.41
N SER A 112 29.56 -13.41 -0.95
CA SER A 112 29.40 -12.27 -1.87
C SER A 112 28.78 -12.67 -3.22
N GLN A 113 29.01 -13.90 -3.69
CA GLN A 113 28.42 -14.43 -4.90
C GLN A 113 26.94 -14.76 -4.72
N ALA A 114 26.56 -15.31 -3.56
CA ALA A 114 25.16 -15.53 -3.19
C ALA A 114 24.39 -14.20 -3.09
N ASP A 115 24.96 -13.18 -2.45
CA ASP A 115 24.34 -11.85 -2.35
C ASP A 115 24.21 -11.18 -3.74
N ALA A 116 25.21 -11.33 -4.61
CA ALA A 116 25.13 -10.86 -5.99
C ALA A 116 24.01 -11.56 -6.77
N GLN A 117 23.83 -12.88 -6.58
CA GLN A 117 22.73 -13.63 -7.19
C GLN A 117 21.36 -13.20 -6.69
N VAL A 118 21.22 -12.92 -5.39
CA VAL A 118 19.96 -12.39 -4.81
C VAL A 118 19.64 -11.02 -5.37
N CYS A 119 20.64 -10.13 -5.47
CA CYS A 119 20.46 -8.81 -6.09
C CYS A 119 20.07 -8.94 -7.57
N GLN A 120 20.70 -9.84 -8.30
CA GLN A 120 20.42 -10.08 -9.72
C GLN A 120 19.03 -10.66 -9.95
N ALA A 121 18.58 -11.59 -9.10
CA ALA A 121 17.21 -12.11 -9.12
C ALA A 121 16.19 -11.01 -8.81
N ARG A 122 16.49 -10.13 -7.85
CA ARG A 122 15.63 -8.99 -7.51
C ARG A 122 15.54 -7.97 -8.65
N ILE A 123 16.64 -7.73 -9.36
CA ILE A 123 16.67 -6.87 -10.55
C ILE A 123 15.79 -7.47 -11.65
N ALA A 124 15.95 -8.76 -11.95
CA ALA A 124 15.13 -9.44 -12.97
C ALA A 124 13.62 -9.42 -12.64
N GLU A 125 13.26 -9.58 -11.36
CA GLU A 125 11.87 -9.44 -10.91
C GLU A 125 11.34 -8.02 -11.12
N LEU A 126 12.14 -7.00 -10.80
CA LEU A 126 11.77 -5.60 -11.00
C LEU A 126 11.66 -5.25 -12.48
N GLU A 127 12.53 -5.78 -13.34
CA GLU A 127 12.45 -5.64 -14.80
C GLU A 127 11.19 -6.29 -15.37
N SER A 128 10.86 -7.51 -14.93
CA SER A 128 9.60 -8.18 -15.32
C SER A 128 8.38 -7.36 -14.89
N ARG A 129 8.38 -6.85 -13.65
CA ARG A 129 7.28 -6.03 -13.14
C ARG A 129 7.17 -4.68 -13.82
N LEU A 130 8.29 -4.11 -14.28
CA LEU A 130 8.31 -2.88 -15.07
C LEU A 130 7.73 -3.13 -16.46
N LEU A 131 8.08 -4.25 -17.10
CA LEU A 131 7.53 -4.65 -18.40
C LEU A 131 6.01 -4.85 -18.32
N GLU A 132 5.51 -5.58 -17.33
CA GLU A 132 4.06 -5.77 -17.13
C GLU A 132 3.32 -4.44 -16.92
N LYS A 133 3.93 -3.50 -16.19
CA LYS A 133 3.37 -2.16 -16.01
C LYS A 133 3.39 -1.36 -17.31
N GLN A 134 4.44 -1.48 -18.12
CA GLN A 134 4.53 -0.85 -19.43
C GLN A 134 3.42 -1.36 -20.36
N GLU A 135 3.21 -2.69 -20.42
CA GLU A 135 2.12 -3.30 -21.19
C GLU A 135 0.73 -2.89 -20.66
N ALA A 136 0.58 -2.66 -19.35
CA ALA A 136 -0.67 -2.15 -18.79
C ALA A 136 -0.91 -0.68 -19.18
N VAL A 137 0.14 0.15 -19.19
CA VAL A 137 0.06 1.55 -19.63
C VAL A 137 -0.27 1.63 -21.12
N GLU A 138 0.32 0.80 -21.96
CA GLU A 138 0.02 0.72 -23.39
C GLU A 138 -1.45 0.35 -23.62
N ARG A 139 -1.97 -0.68 -22.92
CA ARG A 139 -3.39 -1.04 -22.98
C ARG A 139 -4.33 0.07 -22.52
N LEU A 140 -3.98 0.79 -21.45
CA LEU A 140 -4.76 1.93 -21.00
C LEU A 140 -4.72 3.11 -21.99
N THR A 141 -3.58 3.30 -22.65
CA THR A 141 -3.42 4.32 -23.69
C THR A 141 -4.29 4.00 -24.89
N GLU A 142 -4.29 2.75 -25.35
CA GLU A 142 -5.19 2.29 -26.43
C GLU A 142 -6.68 2.48 -26.08
N GLN A 143 -7.06 2.17 -24.84
CA GLN A 143 -8.43 2.39 -24.37
C GLN A 143 -8.80 3.87 -24.30
N MET A 144 -7.87 4.73 -23.90
CA MET A 144 -8.08 6.17 -23.86
C MET A 144 -8.25 6.74 -25.28
N ASP A 145 -7.41 6.30 -26.22
CA ASP A 145 -7.51 6.69 -27.64
C ASP A 145 -8.85 6.23 -28.24
N GLU A 146 -9.28 4.99 -27.98
CA GLU A 146 -10.56 4.48 -28.47
C GLU A 146 -11.77 5.22 -27.87
N LEU A 147 -11.72 5.60 -26.59
CA LEU A 147 -12.76 6.44 -25.98
C LEU A 147 -12.78 7.85 -26.58
N GLN A 148 -11.61 8.40 -26.89
CA GLN A 148 -11.50 9.72 -27.51
C GLN A 148 -12.04 9.71 -28.96
N ASP A 149 -11.78 8.65 -29.71
CA ASP A 149 -12.38 8.42 -31.04
C ASP A 149 -13.90 8.24 -30.97
N GLN A 150 -14.40 7.49 -29.99
CA GLN A 150 -15.86 7.35 -29.78
C GLN A 150 -16.52 8.69 -29.42
N LEU A 151 -15.87 9.51 -28.59
CA LEU A 151 -16.39 10.81 -28.19
C LEU A 151 -16.43 11.78 -29.37
N THR A 152 -15.38 11.81 -30.20
CA THR A 152 -15.36 12.63 -31.42
C THR A 152 -16.43 12.18 -32.42
N GLN A 153 -16.58 10.87 -32.64
CA GLN A 153 -17.63 10.33 -33.51
C GLN A 153 -19.04 10.65 -33.01
N HIS A 154 -19.29 10.54 -31.69
CA HIS A 154 -20.58 10.91 -31.10
C HIS A 154 -20.86 12.40 -31.27
N ASN A 155 -19.85 13.25 -31.09
CA ASN A 155 -20.00 14.70 -31.25
C ASN A 155 -20.32 15.08 -32.71
N ASP A 156 -19.64 14.47 -33.68
CA ASP A 156 -19.92 14.66 -35.10
C ASP A 156 -21.35 14.20 -35.47
N SER A 157 -21.78 13.06 -34.91
CA SER A 157 -23.15 12.54 -35.09
C SER A 157 -24.19 13.50 -34.51
N MET A 158 -23.93 14.03 -33.31
CA MET A 158 -24.81 14.98 -32.64
C MET A 158 -24.90 16.29 -33.43
N GLN A 159 -23.79 16.81 -33.95
CA GLN A 159 -23.77 18.01 -34.78
C GLN A 159 -24.54 17.82 -36.09
N LEU A 160 -24.40 16.66 -36.74
CA LEU A 160 -25.17 16.33 -37.95
C LEU A 160 -26.67 16.25 -37.66
N GLN A 161 -27.03 15.69 -36.51
CA GLN A 161 -28.42 15.62 -36.08
C GLN A 161 -28.99 17.00 -35.78
N GLU A 162 -28.23 17.87 -35.10
CA GLU A 162 -28.62 19.25 -34.84
C GLU A 162 -28.85 20.03 -36.15
N MET A 163 -27.94 19.91 -37.13
CA MET A 163 -28.13 20.49 -38.45
C MET A 163 -29.42 19.97 -39.14
N THR A 164 -29.69 18.67 -39.04
CA THR A 164 -30.90 18.07 -39.62
C THR A 164 -32.17 18.62 -38.98
N VAL A 165 -32.19 18.80 -37.66
CA VAL A 165 -33.31 19.41 -36.93
C VAL A 165 -33.49 20.88 -37.34
N GLN A 166 -32.40 21.64 -37.52
CA GLN A 166 -32.46 23.02 -38.01
C GLN A 166 -33.07 23.09 -39.42
N GLU A 167 -32.67 22.20 -40.33
CA GLU A 167 -33.24 22.10 -41.67
C GLU A 167 -34.73 21.72 -41.64
N GLN A 168 -35.13 20.78 -40.78
CA GLN A 168 -36.54 20.43 -40.59
C GLN A 168 -37.35 21.62 -40.07
N ASN A 169 -36.84 22.36 -39.10
CA ASN A 169 -37.48 23.57 -38.58
C ASN A 169 -37.62 24.65 -39.66
N GLU A 170 -36.62 24.79 -40.53
CA GLU A 170 -36.68 25.68 -41.69
C GLU A 170 -37.82 25.27 -42.64
N ILE A 171 -37.96 23.98 -42.93
CA ILE A 171 -39.05 23.43 -43.77
C ILE A 171 -40.41 23.64 -43.11
N ILE A 172 -40.55 23.32 -41.82
CA ILE A 172 -41.79 23.50 -41.06
C ILE A 172 -42.25 24.95 -41.16
N ARG A 173 -41.36 25.92 -40.88
CA ARG A 173 -41.70 27.35 -40.99
C ARG A 173 -42.14 27.74 -42.40
N LYS A 174 -41.48 27.24 -43.46
CA LYS A 174 -41.92 27.47 -44.85
C LYS A 174 -43.31 26.88 -45.13
N LEU A 175 -43.56 25.65 -44.69
CA LEU A 175 -44.87 25.00 -44.84
C LEU A 175 -45.96 25.75 -44.06
N THR A 176 -45.66 26.22 -42.85
CA THR A 176 -46.57 27.06 -42.06
C THR A 176 -46.94 28.35 -42.80
N THR A 177 -45.96 29.04 -43.40
CA THR A 177 -46.23 30.25 -44.20
C THR A 177 -47.08 29.93 -45.43
N CYS A 178 -46.80 28.84 -46.15
CA CYS A 178 -47.60 28.43 -47.31
C CYS A 178 -49.05 28.08 -46.92
N LEU A 179 -49.25 27.38 -45.79
CA LEU A 179 -50.59 27.05 -45.28
C LEU A 179 -51.38 28.29 -44.90
N GLN A 180 -50.75 29.26 -44.24
CA GLN A 180 -51.38 30.54 -43.90
C GLN A 180 -51.77 31.32 -45.15
N GLN A 181 -50.93 31.32 -46.19
CA GLN A 181 -51.24 31.97 -47.45
C GLN A 181 -52.40 31.26 -48.17
N ALA A 182 -52.39 29.93 -48.27
CA ALA A 182 -53.48 29.18 -48.89
C ALA A 182 -54.83 29.40 -48.19
N LYS A 183 -54.82 29.54 -46.86
CA LYS A 183 -56.02 29.89 -46.08
C LYS A 183 -56.53 31.29 -46.45
N LYS A 184 -55.64 32.27 -46.55
CA LYS A 184 -56.00 33.62 -46.98
C LYS A 184 -56.58 33.63 -48.39
N ASP A 185 -55.97 32.91 -49.33
CA ASP A 185 -56.45 32.80 -50.71
C ASP A 185 -57.84 32.14 -50.77
N GLN A 186 -58.09 31.15 -49.92
CA GLN A 186 -59.41 30.51 -49.78
C GLN A 186 -60.46 31.48 -49.26
N ASP A 187 -60.12 32.28 -48.24
CA ASP A 187 -61.03 33.30 -47.69
C ASP A 187 -61.38 34.35 -48.75
N GLU A 188 -60.40 34.81 -49.55
CA GLU A 188 -60.61 35.73 -50.67
C GLU A 188 -61.50 35.14 -51.77
N LEU A 189 -61.27 33.87 -52.16
CA LEU A 189 -62.09 33.14 -53.12
C LEU A 189 -63.54 32.97 -52.63
N GLN A 190 -63.73 32.68 -51.34
CA GLN A 190 -65.05 32.54 -50.74
C GLN A 190 -65.83 33.87 -50.75
N GLU A 191 -65.14 34.99 -50.50
CA GLU A 191 -65.72 36.33 -50.60
C GLU A 191 -66.16 36.64 -52.04
N GLU A 192 -65.32 36.31 -53.03
CA GLU A 192 -65.63 36.51 -54.45
C GLU A 192 -66.78 35.62 -54.93
N ALA A 193 -66.82 34.35 -54.53
CA ALA A 193 -67.93 33.46 -54.81
C ALA A 193 -69.25 33.99 -54.24
N SER A 194 -69.20 34.59 -53.05
CA SER A 194 -70.38 35.23 -52.42
C SER A 194 -70.85 36.45 -53.21
N ARG A 195 -69.93 37.26 -53.75
CA ARG A 195 -70.24 38.38 -54.64
C ARG A 195 -70.91 37.92 -55.93
N VAL A 196 -70.35 36.90 -56.61
CA VAL A 196 -70.89 36.36 -57.86
C VAL A 196 -72.27 35.72 -57.65
N ALA A 197 -72.44 34.95 -56.56
CA ALA A 197 -73.73 34.37 -56.22
C ALA A 197 -74.83 35.43 -56.03
N GLY A 198 -74.47 36.61 -55.52
CA GLY A 198 -75.38 37.76 -55.39
C GLY A 198 -75.85 38.34 -56.73
N GLN A 199 -75.12 38.15 -57.83
CA GLN A 199 -75.43 38.71 -59.16
C GLN A 199 -76.30 37.80 -60.04
N ILE A 200 -76.38 36.50 -59.73
CA ILE A 200 -77.13 35.50 -60.52
C ILE A 200 -78.63 35.79 -60.62
N PRO A 201 -79.34 36.21 -59.55
CA PRO A 201 -80.79 36.48 -59.61
C PRO A 201 -81.16 37.60 -60.58
N ASP A 202 -80.33 38.64 -60.68
CA ASP A 202 -80.58 39.80 -61.55
C ASP A 202 -80.49 39.41 -63.04
N LEU A 203 -79.52 38.56 -63.41
CA LEU A 203 -79.37 38.04 -64.76
C LEU A 203 -80.52 37.09 -65.15
N GLN A 204 -81.01 36.28 -64.20
CA GLN A 204 -82.16 35.40 -64.44
C GLN A 204 -83.45 36.19 -64.71
N LEU A 205 -83.64 37.32 -64.04
CA LEU A 205 -84.78 38.21 -64.27
C LEU A 205 -84.77 38.82 -65.69
N GLN A 206 -83.58 39.23 -66.17
CA GLN A 206 -83.42 39.78 -67.53
C GLN A 206 -83.76 38.75 -68.61
N LEU A 207 -83.38 37.48 -68.43
CA LEU A 207 -83.63 36.42 -69.40
C LEU A 207 -85.13 36.08 -69.53
N HIS A 208 -85.87 36.15 -68.43
CA HIS A 208 -87.31 35.88 -68.41
C HIS A 208 -88.10 36.91 -69.23
N GLN A 209 -87.73 38.19 -69.12
CA GLN A 209 -88.38 39.30 -69.84
C GLN A 209 -88.20 39.19 -71.37
N VAL A 210 -87.04 38.73 -71.83
CA VAL A 210 -86.77 38.50 -73.27
C VAL A 210 -87.61 37.36 -73.84
N THR A 211 -87.84 36.33 -73.03
CA THR A 211 -88.56 35.13 -73.45
C THR A 211 -90.06 35.39 -73.65
N GLU A 212 -90.68 36.31 -72.89
CA GLU A 212 -92.09 36.66 -73.05
C GLU A 212 -92.38 37.42 -74.36
N MET A 213 -91.46 38.27 -74.82
CA MET A 213 -91.66 39.04 -76.06
C MET A 213 -91.76 38.16 -77.32
N LEU A 214 -91.00 37.06 -77.37
CA LEU A 214 -90.94 36.15 -78.52
C LEU A 214 -92.22 35.32 -78.71
N ARG A 215 -93.06 35.17 -77.67
CA ARG A 215 -94.27 34.35 -77.70
C ARG A 215 -95.48 35.02 -78.38
N SER A 216 -95.40 36.31 -78.71
CA SER A 216 -96.55 37.15 -79.09
C SER A 216 -96.83 37.29 -80.61
N LYS A 217 -96.08 36.63 -81.51
CA LYS A 217 -96.23 36.84 -82.97
C LYS A 217 -96.14 35.54 -83.79
N SER A 218 -97.29 34.89 -84.11
CA SER A 218 -97.54 34.23 -85.41
C SER A 218 -98.83 33.38 -85.43
N LEU A 219 -99.81 33.66 -86.32
CA LEU A 219 -100.77 32.64 -86.79
C LEU A 219 -101.50 32.99 -88.11
N ARG A 220 -101.59 31.97 -89.01
CA ARG A 220 -102.66 31.60 -90.01
C ARG A 220 -102.39 31.68 -91.54
N LYS A 221 -102.16 30.50 -92.14
CA LYS A 221 -103.00 29.64 -93.05
C LYS A 221 -104.00 30.24 -94.07
N ASN A 222 -104.09 29.69 -95.31
CA ASN A 222 -105.09 28.66 -95.75
C ASN A 222 -105.11 28.36 -97.29
N GLU A 223 -105.75 27.23 -97.65
CA GLU A 223 -105.52 26.32 -98.78
C GLU A 223 -106.68 26.24 -99.83
N GLY A 224 -106.43 25.79 -101.09
CA GLY A 224 -107.56 25.44 -102.00
C GLY A 224 -107.28 24.96 -103.44
N LEU A 225 -106.33 25.57 -104.19
CA LEU A 225 -105.77 24.95 -105.42
C LEU A 225 -104.68 23.90 -105.10
N GLU A 226 -104.66 23.58 -103.82
CA GLU A 226 -103.66 22.83 -103.16
C GLU A 226 -103.82 21.35 -103.45
N ALA A 227 -104.98 20.72 -103.65
CA ALA A 227 -105.03 19.24 -103.73
C ALA A 227 -104.13 18.54 -104.80
N GLN A 228 -103.81 19.20 -105.93
CA GLN A 228 -102.92 18.64 -106.97
C GLN A 228 -101.45 19.07 -106.79
N GLN A 229 -101.23 20.30 -106.35
CA GLN A 229 -99.92 20.77 -105.89
C GLN A 229 -99.51 20.05 -104.58
N GLN A 230 -100.49 19.69 -103.75
CA GLN A 230 -100.40 18.87 -102.55
C GLN A 230 -100.02 17.45 -102.94
N MET A 231 -100.43 16.91 -104.08
CA MET A 231 -100.01 15.57 -104.51
C MET A 231 -98.54 15.53 -104.91
N SER A 232 -98.04 16.53 -105.65
CA SER A 232 -96.61 16.67 -105.91
C SER A 232 -95.83 17.02 -104.64
N LEU A 233 -96.38 17.91 -103.80
CA LEU A 233 -95.82 18.23 -102.49
C LEU A 233 -95.85 17.02 -101.55
N PHE A 234 -96.82 16.11 -101.64
CA PHE A 234 -96.88 14.86 -100.88
C PHE A 234 -95.84 13.87 -101.40
N GLN A 235 -95.64 13.79 -102.71
CA GLN A 235 -94.62 12.93 -103.31
C GLN A 235 -93.20 13.45 -103.02
N ASP A 236 -93.00 14.76 -103.08
CA ASP A 236 -91.75 15.41 -102.68
C ASP A 236 -91.58 15.35 -101.15
N CYS A 237 -92.64 15.48 -100.36
CA CYS A 237 -92.62 15.27 -98.91
C CYS A 237 -92.28 13.82 -98.55
N LEU A 238 -92.77 12.83 -99.29
CA LEU A 238 -92.39 11.43 -99.10
C LEU A 238 -90.92 11.18 -99.49
N ARG A 239 -90.44 11.82 -100.56
CA ARG A 239 -89.04 11.75 -100.98
C ARG A 239 -88.11 12.41 -99.95
N GLU A 240 -88.50 13.56 -99.44
CA GLU A 240 -87.80 14.32 -98.40
C GLU A 240 -87.86 13.59 -97.05
N GLN A 241 -88.99 12.97 -96.71
CA GLN A 241 -89.11 12.07 -95.55
C GLN A 241 -88.21 10.84 -95.71
N ASN A 242 -88.11 10.25 -96.89
CA ASN A 242 -87.18 9.14 -97.15
C ASN A 242 -85.72 9.60 -97.04
N ALA A 243 -85.36 10.75 -97.60
CA ALA A 243 -84.02 11.32 -97.43
C ALA A 243 -83.71 11.61 -95.95
N HIS A 244 -84.68 12.16 -95.21
CA HIS A 244 -84.56 12.39 -93.78
C HIS A 244 -84.45 11.07 -92.98
N LEU A 245 -85.18 10.02 -93.38
CA LEU A 245 -85.05 8.67 -92.81
C LEU A 245 -83.67 8.07 -93.09
N GLU A 246 -83.11 8.27 -94.28
CA GLU A 246 -81.75 7.85 -94.62
C GLU A 246 -80.72 8.57 -93.72
N ILE A 247 -80.83 9.89 -93.56
CA ILE A 247 -79.99 10.69 -92.66
C ILE A 247 -80.14 10.23 -91.20
N LEU A 248 -81.37 9.92 -90.76
CA LEU A 248 -81.62 9.38 -89.43
C LEU A 248 -80.97 8.00 -89.25
N ARG A 249 -80.99 7.14 -90.27
CA ARG A 249 -80.32 5.83 -90.23
C ARG A 249 -78.80 5.97 -90.17
N GLU A 250 -78.23 6.85 -90.98
CA GLU A 250 -76.79 7.13 -90.96
C GLU A 250 -76.37 7.68 -89.59
N LYS A 251 -77.12 8.66 -89.05
CA LYS A 251 -76.89 9.19 -87.70
C LYS A 251 -77.07 8.12 -86.61
N ALA A 252 -78.03 7.21 -86.75
CA ALA A 252 -78.20 6.11 -85.82
C ALA A 252 -77.01 5.13 -85.87
N HIS A 253 -76.51 4.84 -87.07
CA HIS A 253 -75.32 4.00 -87.24
C HIS A 253 -74.06 4.66 -86.67
N ASP A 254 -73.84 5.95 -86.92
CA ASP A 254 -72.72 6.69 -86.34
C ASP A 254 -72.75 6.70 -84.80
N LEU A 255 -73.93 6.85 -84.22
CA LEU A 255 -74.12 6.76 -82.77
C LEU A 255 -73.85 5.34 -82.25
N GLU A 256 -74.23 4.29 -82.98
CA GLU A 256 -73.96 2.90 -82.63
C GLU A 256 -72.45 2.62 -82.61
N VAL A 257 -71.71 3.07 -83.63
CA VAL A 257 -70.25 2.95 -83.68
C VAL A 257 -69.58 3.75 -82.56
N GLN A 258 -70.05 4.98 -82.27
CA GLN A 258 -69.56 5.76 -81.13
C GLN A 258 -69.80 5.04 -79.80
N LEU A 259 -70.99 4.46 -79.62
CA LEU A 259 -71.35 3.73 -78.41
C LEU A 259 -70.50 2.47 -78.25
N GLU A 260 -70.25 1.72 -79.34
CA GLU A 260 -69.38 0.55 -79.33
C GLU A 260 -67.92 0.93 -79.00
N SER A 261 -67.39 2.01 -79.58
CA SER A 261 -66.05 2.52 -79.25
C SER A 261 -65.95 3.01 -77.80
N SER A 262 -66.98 3.67 -77.27
CA SER A 262 -67.07 4.12 -75.88
C SER A 262 -67.16 2.93 -74.93
N GLN A 263 -67.97 1.92 -75.26
CA GLN A 263 -68.12 0.70 -74.47
C GLN A 263 -66.82 -0.10 -74.41
N LYS A 264 -66.08 -0.15 -75.52
CA LYS A 264 -64.74 -0.74 -75.55
C LYS A 264 -63.76 0.04 -74.67
N ASN A 265 -63.74 1.37 -74.78
CA ASN A 265 -62.89 2.22 -73.93
C ASN A 265 -63.21 2.05 -72.43
N THR A 266 -64.48 2.00 -72.06
CA THR A 266 -64.87 1.76 -70.66
C THR A 266 -64.40 0.40 -70.17
N LYS A 267 -64.48 -0.64 -71.00
CA LYS A 267 -64.04 -1.99 -70.65
C LYS A 267 -62.52 -2.07 -70.48
N ASP A 268 -61.75 -1.38 -71.31
CA ASP A 268 -60.29 -1.31 -71.17
C ASP A 268 -59.88 -0.58 -69.88
N LYS A 269 -60.58 0.51 -69.51
CA LYS A 269 -60.35 1.21 -68.24
C LYS A 269 -60.73 0.37 -67.03
N GLU A 270 -61.81 -0.40 -67.11
CA GLU A 270 -62.23 -1.35 -66.07
C GLU A 270 -61.17 -2.43 -65.87
N ASN A 271 -60.66 -3.03 -66.96
CA ASN A 271 -59.57 -4.01 -66.90
C ASN A 271 -58.27 -3.41 -66.30
N LEU A 272 -57.95 -2.16 -66.63
CA LEU A 272 -56.79 -1.46 -66.07
C LEU A 272 -56.97 -1.23 -64.56
N LEU A 273 -58.17 -0.85 -64.13
CA LEU A 273 -58.52 -0.68 -62.72
C LEU A 273 -58.42 -2.00 -61.95
N THR A 274 -58.96 -3.09 -62.50
CA THR A 274 -58.87 -4.41 -61.84
C THR A 274 -57.42 -4.88 -61.70
N GLN A 275 -56.57 -4.63 -62.72
CA GLN A 275 -55.15 -4.95 -62.61
C GLN A 275 -54.46 -4.11 -61.53
N MET A 276 -54.75 -2.80 -61.47
CA MET A 276 -54.16 -1.91 -60.47
C MET A 276 -54.60 -2.29 -59.04
N GLU A 277 -55.84 -2.73 -58.87
CA GLU A 277 -56.37 -3.22 -57.59
C GLU A 277 -55.68 -4.51 -57.15
N GLU A 278 -55.45 -5.43 -58.08
CA GLU A 278 -54.73 -6.69 -57.82
C GLU A 278 -53.25 -6.43 -57.46
N ASP A 279 -52.55 -5.58 -58.21
CA ASP A 279 -51.17 -5.16 -57.91
C ASP A 279 -51.08 -4.47 -56.52
N MET A 280 -52.07 -3.62 -56.18
CA MET A 280 -52.15 -3.01 -54.85
C MET A 280 -52.39 -4.04 -53.75
N LYS A 281 -53.21 -5.05 -54.02
CA LYS A 281 -53.48 -6.13 -53.07
C LYS A 281 -52.23 -6.96 -52.81
N ASP A 282 -51.48 -7.31 -53.85
CA ASP A 282 -50.23 -8.06 -53.74
C ASP A 282 -49.18 -7.27 -52.95
N THR A 283 -49.00 -5.98 -53.27
CA THR A 283 -48.07 -5.10 -52.54
C THR A 283 -48.47 -4.90 -51.07
N MET A 284 -49.78 -4.75 -50.77
CA MET A 284 -50.25 -4.71 -49.38
C MET A 284 -49.97 -6.03 -48.66
N GLN A 285 -50.17 -7.18 -49.31
CA GLN A 285 -49.93 -8.48 -48.70
C GLN A 285 -48.43 -8.70 -48.41
N GLU A 286 -47.55 -8.25 -49.30
CA GLU A 286 -46.10 -8.29 -49.09
C GLU A 286 -45.65 -7.35 -47.96
N LEU A 287 -46.24 -6.16 -47.86
CA LEU A 287 -46.00 -5.24 -46.74
C LEU A 287 -46.46 -5.83 -45.40
N HIS A 288 -47.65 -6.44 -45.34
CA HIS A 288 -48.12 -7.12 -44.12
C HIS A 288 -47.18 -8.23 -43.69
N LYS A 289 -46.73 -9.07 -44.64
CA LYS A 289 -45.76 -10.13 -44.34
C LYS A 289 -44.44 -9.54 -43.82
N SER A 290 -43.95 -8.46 -44.41
CA SER A 290 -42.74 -7.77 -43.94
C SER A 290 -42.90 -7.17 -42.53
N ILE A 291 -44.08 -6.64 -42.21
CA ILE A 291 -44.41 -6.13 -40.88
C ILE A 291 -44.37 -7.28 -39.86
N ASP A 292 -45.03 -8.41 -40.16
CA ASP A 292 -45.06 -9.58 -39.27
C ASP A 292 -43.65 -10.11 -38.98
N GLU A 293 -42.80 -10.21 -40.00
CA GLU A 293 -41.40 -10.65 -39.86
C GLU A 293 -40.60 -9.68 -38.97
N LYS A 294 -40.77 -8.37 -39.16
CA LYS A 294 -40.12 -7.36 -38.31
C LYS A 294 -40.64 -7.40 -36.88
N GLU A 295 -41.92 -7.62 -36.67
CA GLU A 295 -42.52 -7.68 -35.34
C GLU A 295 -42.02 -8.92 -34.55
N GLN A 296 -41.88 -10.06 -35.22
CA GLN A 296 -41.23 -11.24 -34.64
C GLN A 296 -39.75 -10.98 -34.29
N PHE A 297 -39.02 -10.27 -35.16
CA PHE A 297 -37.63 -9.90 -34.90
C PHE A 297 -37.51 -8.96 -33.69
N ILE A 298 -38.38 -7.95 -33.59
CA ILE A 298 -38.44 -7.03 -32.45
C ILE A 298 -38.72 -7.80 -31.15
N LYS A 299 -39.67 -8.75 -31.18
CA LYS A 299 -39.97 -9.60 -30.04
C LYS A 299 -38.77 -10.44 -29.59
N SER A 300 -38.05 -11.02 -30.55
CA SER A 300 -36.83 -11.79 -30.26
C SER A 300 -35.73 -10.93 -29.62
N LEU A 301 -35.56 -9.68 -30.08
CA LEU A 301 -34.63 -8.74 -29.48
C LEU A 301 -35.06 -8.30 -28.08
N GLN A 302 -36.36 -8.09 -27.85
CA GLN A 302 -36.88 -7.78 -26.52
C GLN A 302 -36.64 -8.94 -25.54
N ASP A 303 -36.91 -10.17 -25.96
CA ASP A 303 -36.65 -11.37 -25.15
C ASP A 303 -35.15 -11.49 -24.82
N GLN A 304 -34.27 -11.28 -25.80
CA GLN A 304 -32.82 -11.24 -25.56
C GLN A 304 -32.43 -10.14 -24.56
N LEU A 305 -32.95 -8.93 -24.72
CA LEU A 305 -32.66 -7.81 -23.82
C LEU A 305 -33.12 -8.09 -22.38
N THR A 306 -34.29 -8.71 -22.20
CA THR A 306 -34.76 -9.11 -20.86
C THR A 306 -33.89 -10.20 -20.25
N SER A 307 -33.44 -11.17 -21.05
CA SER A 307 -32.50 -12.21 -20.62
C SER A 307 -31.16 -11.60 -20.16
N GLU A 308 -30.54 -10.75 -20.97
CA GLU A 308 -29.29 -10.07 -20.63
C GLU A 308 -29.44 -9.19 -19.37
N ARG A 309 -30.56 -8.47 -19.23
CA ARG A 309 -30.82 -7.64 -18.04
C ARG A 309 -30.92 -8.49 -16.77
N SER A 310 -31.52 -9.68 -16.86
CA SER A 310 -31.58 -10.62 -15.75
C SER A 310 -30.19 -11.19 -15.42
N GLY A 311 -29.38 -11.52 -16.44
CA GLY A 311 -27.99 -11.96 -16.27
C GLY A 311 -27.12 -10.89 -15.60
N LEU A 312 -27.23 -9.63 -16.04
CA LEU A 312 -26.53 -8.49 -15.45
C LEU A 312 -26.90 -8.32 -13.97
N SER A 313 -28.19 -8.46 -13.62
CA SER A 313 -28.65 -8.38 -12.23
C SER A 313 -28.04 -9.49 -11.36
N VAL A 314 -27.91 -10.71 -11.88
CA VAL A 314 -27.26 -11.83 -11.17
C VAL A 314 -25.77 -11.57 -10.97
N LEU A 315 -25.08 -11.06 -12.01
CA LEU A 315 -23.67 -10.69 -11.91
C LEU A 315 -23.46 -9.57 -10.89
N GLN A 316 -24.30 -8.54 -10.89
CA GLN A 316 -24.26 -7.46 -9.93
C GLN A 316 -24.43 -7.95 -8.49
N HIS A 317 -25.40 -8.85 -8.25
CA HIS A 317 -25.59 -9.46 -6.94
C HIS A 317 -24.38 -10.30 -6.51
N THR A 318 -23.82 -11.09 -7.43
CA THR A 318 -22.65 -11.92 -7.18
C THR A 318 -21.42 -11.06 -6.83
N LEU A 319 -21.22 -9.96 -7.55
CA LEU A 319 -20.11 -9.03 -7.31
C LEU A 319 -20.23 -8.38 -5.92
N SER A 320 -21.44 -7.95 -5.54
CA SER A 320 -21.71 -7.42 -4.19
C SER A 320 -21.44 -8.43 -3.06
N LEU A 321 -21.73 -9.72 -3.28
CA LEU A 321 -21.39 -10.78 -2.32
C LEU A 321 -19.88 -10.96 -2.20
N ARG A 322 -19.15 -10.94 -3.33
CA ARG A 322 -17.68 -11.02 -3.34
C ARG A 322 -17.03 -9.82 -2.65
N ASP A 323 -17.54 -8.61 -2.85
CA ASP A 323 -17.05 -7.44 -2.14
C ASP A 323 -17.23 -7.57 -0.63
N SER A 324 -18.36 -8.13 -0.19
CA SER A 324 -18.62 -8.38 1.23
C SER A 324 -17.65 -9.42 1.80
N GLU A 325 -17.42 -10.53 1.10
CA GLU A 325 -16.44 -11.57 1.45
C GLU A 325 -15.01 -11.00 1.54
N ILE A 326 -14.61 -10.15 0.58
CA ILE A 326 -13.30 -9.48 0.60
C ILE A 326 -13.16 -8.57 1.84
N ILE A 327 -14.22 -7.84 2.20
CA ILE A 327 -14.20 -6.98 3.40
C ILE A 327 -14.06 -7.83 4.67
N GLU A 328 -14.74 -8.96 4.78
CA GLU A 328 -14.62 -9.88 5.91
C GLU A 328 -13.22 -10.50 6.01
N LEU A 329 -12.68 -11.01 4.90
CA LEU A 329 -11.32 -11.56 4.85
C LEU A 329 -10.27 -10.49 5.22
N LYS A 330 -10.43 -9.24 4.77
CA LYS A 330 -9.55 -8.14 5.18
C LYS A 330 -9.59 -7.89 6.69
N LYS A 331 -10.78 -7.96 7.31
CA LYS A 331 -10.92 -7.83 8.77
C LYS A 331 -10.26 -9.00 9.50
N GLU A 332 -10.43 -10.22 9.02
CA GLU A 332 -9.82 -11.41 9.61
C GLU A 332 -8.29 -11.38 9.52
N ILE A 333 -7.73 -10.99 8.37
CA ILE A 333 -6.29 -10.80 8.20
C ILE A 333 -5.75 -9.75 9.18
N ALA A 334 -6.44 -8.61 9.32
CA ALA A 334 -6.03 -7.57 10.25
C ALA A 334 -6.06 -8.07 11.71
N LEU A 335 -7.09 -8.81 12.10
CA LEU A 335 -7.21 -9.41 13.43
C LEU A 335 -6.11 -10.45 13.68
N SER A 336 -5.85 -11.33 12.71
CA SER A 336 -4.80 -12.35 12.78
C SER A 336 -3.42 -11.70 12.97
N LYS A 337 -3.12 -10.65 12.18
CA LYS A 337 -1.86 -9.90 12.30
C LYS A 337 -1.67 -9.27 13.69
N VAL A 338 -2.74 -8.76 14.30
CA VAL A 338 -2.68 -8.22 15.67
C VAL A 338 -2.39 -9.33 16.69
N LYS A 339 -3.06 -10.49 16.55
CA LYS A 339 -2.84 -11.65 17.45
C LYS A 339 -1.42 -12.21 17.32
N GLU A 340 -0.91 -12.32 16.10
CA GLU A 340 0.47 -12.74 15.85
C GLU A 340 1.46 -11.78 16.51
N GLN A 341 1.28 -10.46 16.33
CA GLN A 341 2.13 -9.45 16.96
C GLN A 341 2.09 -9.54 18.49
N GLN A 342 0.92 -9.78 19.08
CA GLN A 342 0.78 -10.00 20.51
C GLN A 342 1.53 -11.26 20.97
N CYS A 343 1.41 -12.37 20.24
CA CYS A 343 2.12 -13.62 20.56
C CYS A 343 3.64 -13.44 20.50
N ILE A 344 4.15 -12.73 19.49
CA ILE A 344 5.58 -12.40 19.37
C ILE A 344 6.04 -11.57 20.58
N GLU A 345 5.25 -10.59 21.01
CA GLU A 345 5.59 -9.75 22.16
C GLU A 345 5.57 -10.54 23.48
N GLU A 346 4.58 -11.41 23.67
CA GLU A 346 4.52 -12.32 24.82
C GLU A 346 5.75 -13.25 24.86
N MET A 347 6.17 -13.79 23.70
CA MET A 347 7.38 -14.60 23.60
C MET A 347 8.66 -13.81 23.90
N LYS A 348 8.75 -12.54 23.50
CA LYS A 348 9.90 -11.70 23.86
C LYS A 348 9.98 -11.47 25.37
N ILE A 349 8.86 -11.14 26.00
CA ILE A 349 8.78 -10.91 27.44
C ILE A 349 9.14 -12.18 28.22
N THR A 350 8.69 -13.36 27.79
CA THR A 350 9.05 -14.62 28.46
C THR A 350 10.54 -14.92 28.29
N HIS A 351 11.08 -14.76 27.09
CA HIS A 351 12.51 -14.96 26.84
C HIS A 351 13.39 -14.00 27.65
N GLU A 352 13.02 -12.72 27.73
CA GLU A 352 13.73 -11.72 28.54
C GLU A 352 13.73 -12.10 30.03
N LYS A 353 12.58 -12.55 30.56
CA LYS A 353 12.47 -13.05 31.94
C LYS A 353 13.37 -14.26 32.18
N ASP A 354 13.44 -15.19 31.23
CA ASP A 354 14.29 -16.37 31.33
C ASP A 354 15.78 -15.99 31.31
N ILE A 355 16.19 -15.06 30.45
CA ILE A 355 17.56 -14.53 30.44
C ILE A 355 17.89 -13.88 31.79
N CYS A 356 17.01 -13.00 32.30
CA CYS A 356 17.22 -12.36 33.60
C CYS A 356 17.40 -13.39 34.72
N ARG A 357 16.56 -14.43 34.74
CA ARG A 357 16.66 -15.52 35.72
C ARG A 357 17.97 -16.30 35.58
N GLN A 358 18.43 -16.57 34.36
CA GLN A 358 19.72 -17.25 34.14
C GLN A 358 20.90 -16.39 34.61
N LEU A 359 20.89 -15.09 34.32
CA LEU A 359 21.91 -14.16 34.78
C LEU A 359 21.96 -14.07 36.31
N ASP A 360 20.81 -14.02 36.98
CA ASP A 360 20.74 -14.02 38.44
C ASP A 360 21.28 -15.32 39.04
N ASN A 361 20.99 -16.47 38.42
CA ASN A 361 21.56 -17.76 38.85
C ASN A 361 23.08 -17.78 38.74
N LEU A 362 23.63 -17.36 37.59
CA LEU A 362 25.07 -17.27 37.37
C LEU A 362 25.74 -16.31 38.36
N ARG A 363 25.11 -15.15 38.61
CA ARG A 363 25.59 -14.20 39.61
C ARG A 363 25.64 -14.81 41.01
N ASN A 364 24.61 -15.57 41.39
CA ASN A 364 24.55 -16.26 42.68
C ASN A 364 25.58 -17.38 42.80
N GLU A 365 25.84 -18.13 41.72
CA GLU A 365 26.88 -19.18 41.69
C GLU A 365 28.28 -18.57 41.79
N LEU A 366 28.55 -17.51 41.03
CA LEU A 366 29.80 -16.78 41.08
C LEU A 366 30.07 -16.24 42.48
N GLU A 367 29.07 -15.61 43.10
CA GLU A 367 29.13 -15.10 44.47
C GLU A 367 29.41 -16.22 45.49
N LYS A 368 28.80 -17.40 45.33
CA LYS A 368 29.10 -18.57 46.18
C LYS A 368 30.53 -19.07 46.00
N CYS A 369 31.02 -19.12 44.77
CA CYS A 369 32.40 -19.52 44.47
C CYS A 369 33.41 -18.54 45.09
N TYR A 370 33.23 -17.23 44.88
CA TYR A 370 34.08 -16.21 45.50
C TYR A 370 34.09 -16.30 47.03
N ARG A 371 32.92 -16.47 47.66
CA ARG A 371 32.87 -16.63 49.13
C ARG A 371 33.62 -17.86 49.60
N ARG A 372 33.55 -18.97 48.87
CA ARG A 372 34.30 -20.19 49.19
C ARG A 372 35.79 -19.98 49.05
N GLU A 373 36.23 -19.40 47.93
CA GLU A 373 37.65 -19.10 47.67
C GLU A 373 38.24 -18.16 48.73
N VAL A 374 37.51 -17.11 49.12
CA VAL A 374 37.93 -16.21 50.21
C VAL A 374 38.03 -16.95 51.54
N ALA A 375 37.09 -17.86 51.84
CA ALA A 375 37.13 -18.65 53.07
C ALA A 375 38.32 -19.63 53.08
N GLU A 376 38.58 -20.31 51.96
CA GLU A 376 39.71 -21.22 51.77
C GLU A 376 41.04 -20.45 51.89
N ALA A 377 41.19 -19.31 51.21
CA ALA A 377 42.38 -18.47 51.31
C ALA A 377 42.63 -17.98 52.74
N LYS A 378 41.57 -17.57 53.45
CA LYS A 378 41.66 -17.17 54.85
C LYS A 378 42.11 -18.34 55.74
N GLN A 379 41.57 -19.53 55.55
CA GLN A 379 41.96 -20.72 56.29
C GLN A 379 43.43 -21.07 56.05
N VAL A 380 43.89 -21.07 54.78
CA VAL A 380 45.29 -21.35 54.44
C VAL A 380 46.24 -20.35 55.11
N TYR A 381 45.90 -19.06 55.10
CA TYR A 381 46.68 -18.03 55.77
C TYR A 381 46.74 -18.21 57.30
N GLU A 382 45.61 -18.56 57.93
CA GLU A 382 45.55 -18.87 59.35
C GLU A 382 46.40 -20.10 59.70
N GLU A 383 46.32 -21.18 58.91
CA GLU A 383 47.13 -22.39 59.06
C GLU A 383 48.63 -22.10 58.90
N GLU A 384 49.01 -21.27 57.92
CA GLU A 384 50.40 -20.84 57.71
C GLU A 384 50.94 -20.06 58.92
N ILE A 385 50.16 -19.11 59.45
CA ILE A 385 50.53 -18.36 60.66
C ILE A 385 50.69 -19.30 61.86
N ILE A 386 49.74 -20.23 62.07
CA ILE A 386 49.80 -21.19 63.17
C ILE A 386 51.04 -22.06 63.05
N LEU A 387 51.34 -22.56 61.84
CA LEU A 387 52.52 -23.38 61.59
C LEU A 387 53.82 -22.61 61.86
N LYS A 388 53.89 -21.34 61.42
CA LYS A 388 55.02 -20.46 61.68
C LYS A 388 55.24 -20.25 63.18
N TYR A 389 54.21 -19.86 63.92
CA TYR A 389 54.33 -19.69 65.38
C TYR A 389 54.66 -20.99 66.10
N LYS A 390 54.11 -22.13 65.65
CA LYS A 390 54.46 -23.45 66.19
C LYS A 390 55.94 -23.76 65.98
N TYR A 391 56.48 -23.48 64.79
CA TYR A 391 57.90 -23.65 64.49
C TYR A 391 58.78 -22.74 65.35
N GLU A 392 58.47 -21.45 65.44
CA GLU A 392 59.19 -20.49 66.28
C GLU A 392 59.18 -20.91 67.76
N LEU A 393 58.02 -21.37 68.27
CA LEU A 393 57.88 -21.87 69.63
C LEU A 393 58.70 -23.14 69.87
N GLU A 394 58.77 -24.05 68.89
CA GLU A 394 59.59 -25.25 68.98
C GLU A 394 61.09 -24.92 68.93
N GLN A 395 61.50 -23.91 68.16
CA GLN A 395 62.88 -23.41 68.16
C GLN A 395 63.24 -22.79 69.52
N LEU A 396 62.39 -21.91 70.05
CA LEU A 396 62.59 -21.33 71.38
C LEU A 396 62.68 -22.40 72.47
N LYS A 397 61.87 -23.46 72.40
CA LYS A 397 61.99 -24.61 73.30
C LYS A 397 63.34 -25.30 73.19
N LYS A 398 63.84 -25.54 71.97
CA LYS A 398 65.17 -26.14 71.75
C LYS A 398 66.28 -25.27 72.31
N GLU A 399 66.23 -23.95 72.06
CA GLU A 399 67.18 -22.99 72.62
C GLU A 399 67.15 -23.01 74.16
N LEU A 400 65.97 -23.04 74.77
CA LEU A 400 65.80 -23.15 76.23
C LEU A 400 66.38 -24.47 76.78
N CYS A 401 66.14 -25.60 76.11
CA CYS A 401 66.71 -26.89 76.49
C CYS A 401 68.24 -26.91 76.36
N ALA A 402 68.81 -26.23 75.36
CA ALA A 402 70.26 -26.12 75.19
C ALA A 402 70.91 -25.29 76.32
N LEU A 403 70.28 -24.16 76.69
CA LEU A 403 70.69 -23.35 77.84
C LEU A 403 70.58 -24.11 79.17
N ASN A 404 69.53 -24.90 79.34
CA ASN A 404 69.34 -25.78 80.48
C ASN A 404 69.98 -27.17 80.28
N SER A 405 71.01 -27.26 79.42
CA SER A 405 71.67 -28.53 79.19
C SER A 405 72.30 -29.04 80.48
N GLU A 406 72.19 -30.35 80.67
CA GLU A 406 72.80 -31.05 81.78
C GLU A 406 74.31 -30.74 81.86
N GLU A 407 74.97 -30.46 80.73
CA GLU A 407 76.37 -30.03 80.70
C GLU A 407 76.59 -28.66 81.36
N HIS A 408 75.75 -27.65 81.09
CA HIS A 408 75.84 -26.35 81.78
C HIS A 408 75.53 -26.49 83.27
N ILE A 409 74.51 -27.29 83.62
CA ILE A 409 74.15 -27.57 85.03
C ILE A 409 75.30 -28.29 85.74
N GLN A 410 75.90 -29.30 85.11
CA GLN A 410 77.04 -30.05 85.66
C GLN A 410 78.29 -29.18 85.78
N ASN A 411 78.58 -28.33 84.80
CA ASN A 411 79.67 -27.37 84.89
C ASN A 411 79.47 -26.37 86.05
N LEU A 412 78.27 -25.81 86.19
CA LEU A 412 77.91 -24.95 87.33
C LEU A 412 78.03 -25.69 88.67
N ASN A 413 77.51 -26.92 88.75
CA ASN A 413 77.65 -27.76 89.93
C ASN A 413 79.13 -28.08 90.23
N GLY A 414 79.94 -28.32 89.21
CA GLY A 414 81.39 -28.49 89.34
C GLY A 414 82.07 -27.26 89.94
N ILE A 415 81.75 -26.07 89.44
CA ILE A 415 82.22 -24.79 90.01
C ILE A 415 81.78 -24.65 91.47
N ILE A 416 80.51 -24.98 91.79
CA ILE A 416 79.99 -24.93 93.16
C ILE A 416 80.74 -25.90 94.08
N ILE A 417 81.02 -27.12 93.62
CA ILE A 417 81.79 -28.13 94.37
C ILE A 417 83.20 -27.62 94.65
N ASP A 418 83.90 -27.11 93.63
CA ASP A 418 85.24 -26.56 93.76
C ASP A 418 85.29 -25.39 94.76
N LEU A 419 84.32 -24.47 94.67
CA LEU A 419 84.19 -23.37 95.63
C LEU A 419 83.94 -23.88 97.06
N ASN A 420 83.09 -24.91 97.22
CA ASN A 420 82.83 -25.52 98.52
C ASN A 420 84.06 -26.23 99.11
N ILE A 421 84.88 -26.88 98.28
CA ILE A 421 86.15 -27.49 98.72
C ILE A 421 87.09 -26.38 99.21
N ARG A 422 87.30 -25.32 98.41
CA ARG A 422 88.13 -24.17 98.82
C ARG A 422 87.61 -23.51 100.08
N LEU A 423 86.29 -23.39 100.24
CA LEU A 423 85.68 -22.85 101.45
C LEU A 423 86.00 -23.73 102.66
N ARG A 424 85.84 -25.06 102.55
CA ARG A 424 86.18 -26.01 103.62
C ARG A 424 87.67 -26.00 103.97
N GLU A 425 88.53 -25.92 102.97
CA GLU A 425 89.99 -25.78 103.17
C GLU A 425 90.31 -24.48 103.92
N SER A 426 89.68 -23.37 103.53
CA SER A 426 89.79 -22.08 104.22
C SER A 426 89.28 -22.17 105.66
N GLU A 427 88.13 -22.82 105.91
CA GLU A 427 87.61 -23.06 107.25
C GLU A 427 88.55 -23.93 108.09
N THR A 428 89.13 -24.97 107.51
CA THR A 428 90.11 -25.85 108.16
C THR A 428 91.39 -25.08 108.50
N SER A 429 91.87 -24.25 107.59
CA SER A 429 93.02 -23.36 107.80
C SER A 429 92.75 -22.37 108.93
N LYS A 430 91.57 -21.75 108.94
CA LYS A 430 91.12 -20.84 110.00
C LYS A 430 91.05 -21.54 111.35
N GLU A 431 90.52 -22.76 111.41
CA GLU A 431 90.45 -23.55 112.65
C GLU A 431 91.84 -24.00 113.13
N ASN A 432 92.74 -24.39 112.24
CA ASN A 432 94.13 -24.68 112.58
C ASN A 432 94.86 -23.45 113.15
N LEU A 433 94.61 -22.28 112.57
CA LEU A 433 95.13 -21.01 113.09
C LEU A 433 94.56 -20.70 114.47
N ARG A 434 93.25 -20.93 114.68
CA ARG A 434 92.58 -20.80 115.97
C ARG A 434 93.22 -21.69 117.04
N LYS A 435 93.45 -22.98 116.73
CA LYS A 435 94.13 -23.92 117.64
C LYS A 435 95.55 -23.48 118.00
N LYS A 436 96.33 -22.98 117.03
CA LYS A 436 97.67 -22.42 117.30
C LYS A 436 97.61 -21.20 118.23
N LEU A 437 96.64 -20.31 118.04
CA LEU A 437 96.45 -19.15 118.91
C LEU A 437 96.00 -19.59 120.31
N GLU A 438 95.14 -20.62 120.42
CA GLU A 438 94.72 -21.16 121.70
C GLU A 438 95.89 -21.83 122.44
N SER A 439 96.73 -22.62 121.76
CA SER A 439 97.92 -23.20 122.37
C SER A 439 98.90 -22.12 122.83
N GLN A 440 99.11 -21.07 122.02
CA GLN A 440 99.92 -19.92 122.44
C GLN A 440 99.33 -19.23 123.67
N ARG A 441 98.01 -19.06 123.73
CA ARG A 441 97.32 -18.50 124.90
C ARG A 441 97.49 -19.38 126.13
N GLU A 442 97.36 -20.70 126.00
CA GLU A 442 97.58 -21.67 127.09
C GLU A 442 99.03 -21.65 127.57
N ASP A 443 100.00 -21.58 126.67
CA ASP A 443 101.42 -21.46 127.01
C ASP A 443 101.69 -20.15 127.76
N PHE A 444 101.15 -19.02 127.28
CA PHE A 444 101.23 -17.74 128.01
C PHE A 444 100.55 -17.82 129.38
N GLN A 445 99.41 -18.51 129.50
CA GLN A 445 98.70 -18.69 130.77
C GLN A 445 99.52 -19.57 131.73
N ARG A 446 100.18 -20.61 131.22
CA ARG A 446 101.07 -21.49 132.00
C ARG A 446 102.30 -20.73 132.47
N GLU A 447 102.96 -20.00 131.58
CA GLU A 447 104.13 -19.17 131.88
C GLU A 447 103.77 -18.08 132.90
N LYS A 448 102.60 -17.43 132.76
CA LYS A 448 102.05 -16.51 133.75
C LYS A 448 101.86 -17.20 135.11
N SER A 449 101.27 -18.39 135.13
CA SER A 449 101.03 -19.15 136.37
C SER A 449 102.35 -19.54 137.05
N GLU A 450 103.35 -19.93 136.27
CA GLU A 450 104.69 -20.31 136.73
C GLU A 450 105.47 -19.11 137.30
N ILE A 451 105.34 -17.94 136.66
CA ILE A 451 105.85 -16.66 137.16
C ILE A 451 105.11 -16.27 138.45
N GLU A 452 103.78 -16.39 138.50
CA GLU A 452 102.99 -16.13 139.71
C GLU A 452 103.41 -17.07 140.86
N THR A 453 103.73 -18.34 140.58
CA THR A 453 104.25 -19.26 141.61
C THR A 453 105.64 -18.84 142.08
N LYS A 454 106.55 -18.51 141.16
CA LYS A 454 107.90 -18.00 141.52
C LYS A 454 107.82 -16.72 142.37
N TYR A 455 106.93 -15.78 142.02
CA TYR A 455 106.71 -14.58 142.84
C TYR A 455 106.08 -14.92 144.19
N LYS A 456 105.15 -15.87 144.25
CA LYS A 456 104.56 -16.33 145.50
C LYS A 456 105.61 -16.97 146.42
N ASP A 457 106.44 -17.86 145.90
CA ASP A 457 107.53 -18.49 146.64
C ASP A 457 108.55 -17.45 147.12
N LEU A 458 108.85 -16.44 146.29
CA LEU A 458 109.70 -15.31 146.69
C LEU A 458 109.06 -14.46 147.80
N ILE A 459 107.77 -14.15 147.69
CA ILE A 459 107.01 -13.42 148.71
C ILE A 459 106.96 -14.20 150.02
N ASP A 460 106.72 -15.51 149.96
CA ASP A 460 106.68 -16.38 151.13
C ASP A 460 108.09 -16.53 151.75
N GLY A 461 109.15 -16.61 150.93
CA GLY A 461 110.54 -16.55 151.39
C GLY A 461 110.90 -15.22 152.06
N LEU A 462 110.48 -14.09 151.49
CA LEU A 462 110.64 -12.76 152.10
C LEU A 462 109.83 -12.62 153.39
N LYS A 463 108.62 -13.19 153.47
CA LYS A 463 107.83 -13.28 154.70
C LYS A 463 108.54 -14.08 155.78
N CYS A 464 109.14 -15.22 155.45
CA CYS A 464 109.92 -16.00 156.40
C CYS A 464 111.14 -15.22 156.90
N GLN A 465 111.84 -14.47 156.03
CA GLN A 465 112.94 -13.60 156.45
C GLN A 465 112.46 -12.43 157.33
N LEU A 466 111.29 -11.86 157.04
CA LEU A 466 110.66 -10.82 157.86
C LEU A 466 110.27 -11.36 159.24
N SER A 467 109.68 -12.56 159.31
CA SER A 467 109.37 -13.23 160.57
C SER A 467 110.63 -13.53 161.39
N TYR A 468 111.72 -13.95 160.73
CA TYR A 468 113.01 -14.19 161.38
C TYR A 468 113.66 -12.89 161.88
N ALA A 469 113.54 -11.80 161.12
CA ALA A 469 113.99 -10.47 161.52
C ALA A 469 113.13 -9.88 162.66
N GLU A 470 111.82 -10.14 162.68
CA GLU A 470 110.92 -9.80 163.80
C GLU A 470 111.24 -10.60 165.06
N GLU A 471 111.63 -11.87 164.93
CA GLU A 471 112.10 -12.68 166.05
C GLU A 471 113.42 -12.14 166.63
N GLN A 472 114.38 -11.78 165.78
CA GLN A 472 115.61 -11.10 166.23
C GLN A 472 115.34 -9.73 166.86
N ALA A 473 114.34 -8.98 166.38
CA ALA A 473 113.94 -7.71 166.99
C ALA A 473 113.29 -7.91 168.38
N LYS A 474 112.53 -8.99 168.58
CA LYS A 474 111.97 -9.37 169.90
C LYS A 474 113.05 -9.89 170.85
N GLU A 475 114.07 -10.58 170.34
CA GLU A 475 115.21 -11.05 171.12
C GLU A 475 116.16 -9.89 171.51
N ALA A 476 116.30 -8.87 170.65
CA ALA A 476 116.97 -7.62 170.99
C ALA A 476 116.19 -6.79 172.05
N GLN A 477 114.86 -6.88 172.10
CA GLN A 477 114.06 -6.30 173.19
C GLN A 477 114.19 -7.08 174.50
N ARG A 478 114.50 -8.38 174.48
CA ARG A 478 114.87 -9.16 175.68
C ARG A 478 116.20 -8.70 176.31
N TYR A 479 117.08 -8.04 175.56
CA TYR A 479 118.34 -7.52 176.08
C TYR A 479 118.28 -6.10 176.69
N LYS A 480 117.17 -5.36 176.51
CA LYS A 480 117.04 -3.98 177.00
C LYS A 480 116.24 -3.81 178.31
N LYS A 481 115.70 -4.89 178.92
CA LYS A 481 114.82 -4.75 180.09
C LYS A 481 115.31 -5.37 181.42
N GLU A 482 116.33 -6.21 181.47
CA GLU A 482 116.76 -6.86 182.73
C GLU A 482 118.29 -7.15 182.78
N ASN A 483 119.18 -6.25 182.35
CA ASN A 483 119.84 -5.24 183.22
C ASN A 483 119.00 -3.95 183.37
N SER A 484 118.46 -3.49 184.51
CA SER A 484 118.60 -3.80 185.94
C SER A 484 118.63 -5.27 186.37
N PRO A 485 119.31 -5.54 187.49
CA PRO A 485 120.64 -6.16 187.59
C PRO A 485 120.67 -7.68 187.44
#